data_AF-A0A970LGA1-F1
#
_entry.id   AF-A0A970LGA1-F1
#
_cell.length_a   1.000
_cell.length_b   1.000
_cell.length_c   1.000
_cell.angle_alpha   90.00
_cell.angle_beta   90.00
_cell.angle_gamma   90.00
#
_symmetry.space_group_name_H-M   'P 1'
#
loop_
_entity.id
_entity.type
_entity.pdbx_description
1 polymer ?
#
loop_
_entity_poly.entity_id
_entity_poly.type
_entity_poly.pdbx_seq_one_letter_code
_entity_poly.pdbx_strand_id
1 'polypeptide(L)'
;MAASITRMGDPGCGQAAKLGNQIVGSINILALSEGLMYADKAGLDLPAFIQALMGGSAQSALLGRHGPKVAARDFTPGFMVKLQQKDLRLVLEAAHTLGAPTLGTSLAYQLYSMVEAEEGGGELGNQSMIKALEKLAGHEIGSGRG
;
A
#
# COMPACT_ATOMS: atom_id res chain seq x y z
N MET A 1 18.58 -13.93 -8.88
CA MET A 1 18.42 -15.23 -8.19
C MET A 1 17.67 -14.98 -6.90
N ALA A 2 16.63 -15.76 -6.58
CA ALA A 2 15.88 -15.60 -5.33
C ALA A 2 16.79 -15.96 -4.15
N ALA A 3 16.86 -15.08 -3.13
CA ALA A 3 17.70 -15.30 -1.95
C ALA A 3 17.15 -16.41 -1.03
N SER A 4 15.89 -16.79 -1.17
CA SER A 4 15.26 -17.88 -0.42
C SER A 4 14.24 -18.64 -1.28
N ILE A 5 14.12 -19.96 -1.03
CA ILE A 5 13.13 -20.85 -1.63
C ILE A 5 12.36 -21.50 -0.47
N THR A 6 11.04 -21.35 -0.45
CA THR A 6 10.18 -21.91 0.60
C THR A 6 9.09 -22.79 -0.03
N ARG A 7 8.99 -24.05 0.40
CA ARG A 7 7.92 -24.96 -0.06
C ARG A 7 6.61 -24.60 0.66
N MET A 8 5.64 -24.08 -0.08
CA MET A 8 4.33 -23.66 0.44
C MET A 8 3.28 -24.78 0.47
N GLY A 9 3.58 -25.95 -0.10
CA GLY A 9 2.68 -27.09 -0.16
C GLY A 9 2.70 -27.78 -1.51
N ASP A 10 1.56 -28.35 -1.88
CA ASP A 10 1.32 -29.05 -3.15
C ASP A 10 1.15 -28.06 -4.32
N PRO A 11 1.01 -28.53 -5.58
CA PRO A 11 0.76 -27.65 -6.72
C PRO A 11 -0.42 -26.71 -6.47
N GLY A 12 -0.22 -25.42 -6.76
CA GLY A 12 -1.20 -24.35 -6.49
C GLY A 12 -0.93 -23.55 -5.21
N CYS A 13 -0.26 -24.13 -4.20
CA CYS A 13 0.06 -23.42 -2.95
C CYS A 13 1.00 -22.22 -3.15
N GLY A 14 1.86 -22.24 -4.18
CA GLY A 14 2.72 -21.11 -4.52
C GLY A 14 1.95 -19.86 -4.97
N GLN A 15 0.89 -20.05 -5.79
CA GLN A 15 0.04 -18.94 -6.23
C GLN A 15 -0.79 -18.41 -5.06
N ALA A 16 -1.36 -19.29 -4.23
CA ALA A 16 -2.09 -18.89 -3.03
C ALA A 16 -1.20 -18.08 -2.07
N ALA A 17 0.05 -18.51 -1.86
CA ALA A 17 1.02 -17.77 -1.05
C ALA A 17 1.35 -16.39 -1.63
N LYS A 18 1.48 -16.28 -2.96
CA LYS A 18 1.68 -14.98 -3.63
C LYS A 18 0.48 -14.06 -3.40
N LEU A 19 -0.75 -14.54 -3.54
CA LEU A 19 -1.96 -13.75 -3.27
C LEU A 19 -2.02 -13.30 -1.80
N GLY A 20 -1.70 -14.20 -0.86
CA GLY A 20 -1.56 -13.86 0.56
C GLY A 20 -0.55 -12.74 0.83
N ASN A 21 0.60 -12.77 0.15
CA ASN A 21 1.58 -11.69 0.23
C ASN A 21 1.02 -10.36 -0.31
N GLN A 22 0.22 -10.37 -1.38
CA GLN A 22 -0.39 -9.15 -1.92
C GLN A 22 -1.46 -8.56 -0.98
N ILE A 23 -2.17 -9.40 -0.20
CA ILE A 23 -3.04 -8.94 0.89
C ILE A 23 -2.23 -8.16 1.93
N VAL A 24 -1.22 -8.79 2.53
CA VAL A 24 -0.41 -8.16 3.58
C VAL A 24 0.27 -6.89 3.06
N GLY A 25 0.81 -6.95 1.83
CA GLY A 25 1.49 -5.82 1.21
C GLY A 25 0.57 -4.61 1.00
N SER A 26 -0.61 -4.82 0.42
CA SER A 26 -1.56 -3.73 0.16
C SER A 26 -2.10 -3.10 1.46
N ILE A 27 -2.36 -3.91 2.48
CA ILE A 27 -2.83 -3.41 3.79
C ILE A 27 -1.74 -2.61 4.50
N ASN A 28 -0.47 -3.02 4.41
CA ASN A 28 0.63 -2.23 4.97
C ASN A 28 0.78 -0.86 4.25
N ILE A 29 0.57 -0.81 2.94
CA ILE A 29 0.56 0.47 2.20
C ILE A 29 -0.65 1.32 2.59
N LEU A 30 -1.82 0.72 2.79
CA LEU A 30 -3.00 1.42 3.28
C LEU A 30 -2.73 2.02 4.67
N ALA A 31 -2.25 1.20 5.61
CA ALA A 31 -1.97 1.63 6.97
C ALA A 31 -0.93 2.77 7.03
N LEU A 32 0.17 2.68 6.28
CA LEU A 32 1.14 3.79 6.23
C LEU A 32 0.55 5.04 5.56
N SER A 33 -0.31 4.88 4.55
CA SER A 33 -0.92 6.03 3.86
C SER A 33 -1.88 6.79 4.78
N GLU A 34 -2.73 6.07 5.51
CA GLU A 34 -3.63 6.66 6.51
C GLU A 34 -2.84 7.28 7.67
N GLY A 35 -1.82 6.58 8.17
CA GLY A 35 -0.97 7.08 9.26
C GLY A 35 -0.25 8.38 8.90
N LEU A 36 0.33 8.46 7.69
CA LEU A 36 1.01 9.68 7.24
C LEU A 36 0.04 10.82 6.98
N MET A 37 -1.12 10.56 6.38
CA MET A 37 -2.18 11.57 6.22
C MET A 37 -2.63 12.13 7.57
N TYR A 38 -2.87 11.26 8.54
CA TYR A 38 -3.25 11.66 9.90
C TYR A 38 -2.15 12.50 10.57
N ALA A 39 -0.90 12.01 10.52
CA ALA A 39 0.24 12.69 11.14
C ALA A 39 0.45 14.09 10.55
N ASP A 40 0.35 14.22 9.23
CA ASP A 40 0.48 15.50 8.53
C ASP A 40 -0.64 16.47 8.93
N LYS A 41 -1.91 16.02 8.92
CA LYS A 41 -3.05 16.84 9.38
C LYS A 41 -2.93 17.23 10.85
N ALA A 42 -2.39 16.35 11.69
CA ALA A 42 -2.11 16.63 13.10
C ALA A 42 -0.96 17.63 13.31
N GLY A 43 -0.21 17.98 12.26
CA GLY A 43 0.93 18.89 12.31
C GLY A 43 2.21 18.23 12.82
N LEU A 44 2.33 16.90 12.70
CA LEU A 44 3.54 16.18 13.06
C LEU A 44 4.58 16.28 11.94
N ASP A 45 5.86 16.29 12.33
CA ASP A 45 6.97 16.11 11.39
C ASP A 45 6.97 14.67 10.87
N LEU A 46 6.66 14.48 9.58
CA LEU A 46 6.55 13.15 8.98
C LEU A 46 7.84 12.33 9.08
N PRO A 47 9.05 12.87 8.80
CA PRO A 47 10.30 12.15 9.03
C PRO A 47 10.48 11.64 10.46
N ALA A 48 10.27 12.48 11.48
CA ALA A 48 10.36 12.08 12.88
C ALA A 48 9.29 11.04 13.24
N PHE A 49 8.06 11.21 12.76
CA PHE A 49 6.98 10.24 12.97
C PHE A 49 7.30 8.87 12.38
N ILE A 50 7.81 8.82 11.14
CA ILE A 50 8.24 7.57 10.50
C ILE A 50 9.35 6.91 11.32
N GLN A 51 10.34 7.68 11.79
CA GLN A 51 11.41 7.14 12.65
C GLN A 51 10.85 6.55 13.95
N ALA A 52 9.90 7.22 14.59
CA ALA A 52 9.25 6.72 15.81
C ALA A 52 8.53 5.38 15.56
N LEU A 53 7.79 5.26 14.45
CA LEU A 53 7.13 4.00 14.08
C LEU A 53 8.12 2.87 13.79
N MET A 54 9.26 3.18 13.16
CA MET A 54 10.29 2.18 12.87
C MET A 54 10.97 1.60 14.12
N GLY A 55 10.95 2.34 15.25
CA GLY A 55 11.41 1.84 16.54
C GLY A 55 10.35 1.08 17.35
N GLY A 56 9.11 1.00 16.86
CA GLY A 56 7.97 0.45 17.60
C GLY A 56 7.33 -0.79 16.99
N SER A 57 6.21 -1.21 17.56
CA SER A 57 5.43 -2.37 17.10
C SER A 57 4.74 -2.17 15.75
N ALA A 58 4.59 -0.92 15.32
CA ALA A 58 3.97 -0.55 14.04
C ALA A 58 4.93 -0.69 12.83
N GLN A 59 6.19 -1.08 13.06
CA GLN A 59 7.17 -1.23 11.99
C GLN A 59 6.71 -2.25 10.93
N SER A 60 7.06 -1.98 9.68
CA SER A 60 7.03 -2.98 8.61
C SER A 60 8.10 -2.68 7.56
N ALA A 61 8.51 -3.70 6.80
CA ALA A 61 9.46 -3.51 5.69
C ALA A 61 8.93 -2.51 4.64
N LEU A 62 7.61 -2.46 4.44
CA LEU A 62 6.98 -1.50 3.52
C LEU A 62 6.95 -0.09 4.09
N LEU A 63 6.70 0.08 5.39
CA LEU A 63 6.81 1.39 6.05
C LEU A 63 8.22 1.95 5.90
N GLY A 64 9.25 1.17 6.21
CA GLY A 64 10.64 1.63 6.12
C GLY A 64 11.06 1.99 4.70
N ARG A 65 10.53 1.30 3.68
CA ARG A 65 10.85 1.56 2.28
C ARG A 65 10.03 2.70 1.66
N HIS A 66 8.73 2.75 1.93
CA HIS A 66 7.80 3.63 1.24
C HIS A 66 7.43 4.86 2.06
N GLY A 67 7.48 4.82 3.39
CA GLY A 67 7.19 5.97 4.25
C GLY A 67 8.03 7.20 3.88
N PRO A 68 9.38 7.11 3.85
CA PRO A 68 10.23 8.23 3.46
C PRO A 68 9.97 8.73 2.04
N LYS A 69 9.67 7.82 1.10
CA LYS A 69 9.34 8.18 -0.28
C LYS A 69 8.04 8.98 -0.34
N VAL A 70 7.00 8.53 0.35
CA VAL A 70 5.71 9.22 0.41
C VAL A 70 5.85 10.60 1.05
N ALA A 71 6.56 10.70 2.17
CA ALA A 71 6.84 11.99 2.82
C ALA A 71 7.63 12.95 1.91
N ALA A 72 8.51 12.42 1.05
CA ALA A 72 9.25 13.18 0.05
C ALA A 72 8.53 13.32 -1.31
N ARG A 73 7.26 12.89 -1.41
CA ARG A 73 6.46 12.90 -2.66
C ARG A 73 7.09 12.12 -3.82
N ASP A 74 7.92 11.12 -3.54
CA ASP A 74 8.52 10.21 -4.52
C ASP A 74 7.58 9.01 -4.83
N PHE A 75 6.87 9.14 -5.95
CA PHE A 75 6.00 8.09 -6.47
C PHE A 75 6.62 7.28 -7.60
N THR A 76 7.95 7.33 -7.74
CA THR A 76 8.68 6.50 -8.73
C THR A 76 8.38 5.01 -8.48
N PRO A 77 8.02 4.25 -9.52
CA PRO A 77 7.55 2.87 -9.35
C PRO A 77 8.69 1.91 -9.04
N GLY A 78 8.61 1.26 -7.87
CA GLY A 78 9.20 -0.07 -7.66
C GLY A 78 8.24 -1.20 -8.02
N PHE A 79 6.93 -0.93 -7.87
CA PHE A 79 5.84 -1.79 -8.30
C PHE A 79 4.66 -0.90 -8.68
N MET A 80 4.15 -1.02 -9.91
CA MET A 80 3.17 -0.07 -10.44
C MET A 80 1.76 -0.32 -9.90
N VAL A 81 0.96 0.75 -9.77
CA VAL A 81 -0.44 0.69 -9.33
C VAL A 81 -1.27 -0.26 -10.20
N LYS A 82 -1.13 -0.21 -11.54
CA LYS A 82 -1.85 -1.12 -12.45
C LYS A 82 -1.54 -2.60 -12.20
N LEU A 83 -0.30 -2.92 -11.80
CA LEU A 83 0.11 -4.29 -11.47
C LEU A 83 -0.46 -4.70 -10.10
N GLN A 84 -0.48 -3.79 -9.14
CA GLN A 84 -1.13 -4.00 -7.85
C GLN A 84 -2.64 -4.23 -8.01
N GLN A 85 -3.32 -3.45 -8.84
CA GLN A 85 -4.74 -3.63 -9.18
C GLN A 85 -5.02 -5.00 -9.78
N LYS A 86 -4.20 -5.45 -10.75
CA LYS A 86 -4.30 -6.79 -11.32
C LYS A 86 -4.19 -7.89 -10.24
N ASP A 87 -3.20 -7.77 -9.36
CA ASP A 87 -2.98 -8.75 -8.29
C ASP A 87 -4.14 -8.76 -7.28
N LEU A 88 -4.64 -7.59 -6.88
CA LEU A 88 -5.75 -7.49 -5.93
C LEU A 88 -7.07 -8.02 -6.52
N ARG A 89 -7.30 -7.88 -7.83
CA ARG A 89 -8.44 -8.55 -8.49
C ARG A 89 -8.36 -10.07 -8.33
N LEU A 90 -7.19 -10.67 -8.58
CA LEU A 90 -6.98 -12.11 -8.39
C LEU A 90 -7.17 -12.53 -6.92
N VAL A 91 -6.73 -11.69 -5.98
CA VAL A 91 -6.97 -11.91 -4.55
C VAL A 91 -8.48 -11.96 -4.26
N LEU A 92 -9.24 -10.98 -4.75
CA LEU A 92 -10.68 -10.88 -4.47
C LEU A 92 -11.46 -12.06 -5.10
N GLU A 93 -11.12 -12.48 -6.32
CA GLU A 93 -11.69 -13.65 -6.98
C GLU A 93 -11.40 -14.95 -6.19
N ALA A 94 -10.16 -15.14 -5.75
CA ALA A 94 -9.76 -16.29 -4.95
C ALA A 94 -10.43 -16.28 -3.57
N ALA A 95 -10.45 -15.12 -2.90
CA ALA A 95 -11.07 -14.95 -1.59
C ALA A 95 -12.58 -15.27 -1.63
N HIS A 96 -13.28 -14.82 -2.69
CA HIS A 96 -14.67 -15.16 -2.92
C HIS A 96 -14.87 -16.67 -3.07
N THR A 97 -14.03 -17.34 -3.87
CA THR A 97 -14.09 -18.79 -4.07
C THR A 97 -13.82 -19.57 -2.79
N LEU A 98 -12.90 -19.09 -1.94
CA LEU A 98 -12.53 -19.72 -0.68
C LEU A 98 -13.48 -19.40 0.48
N GLY A 99 -14.39 -18.43 0.32
CA GLY A 99 -15.19 -17.91 1.43
C GLY A 99 -14.36 -17.15 2.48
N ALA A 100 -13.18 -16.65 2.11
CA ALA A 100 -12.28 -15.94 3.01
C ALA A 100 -12.56 -14.42 3.00
N PRO A 101 -12.87 -13.77 4.14
CA PRO A 101 -13.12 -12.33 4.18
C PRO A 101 -11.81 -11.53 4.02
N THR A 102 -11.76 -10.65 3.03
CA THR A 102 -10.59 -9.80 2.72
C THR A 102 -10.95 -8.30 2.70
N LEU A 103 -11.66 -7.83 3.73
CA LEU A 103 -12.25 -6.48 3.80
C LEU A 103 -11.25 -5.34 3.55
N GLY A 104 -10.08 -5.39 4.21
CA GLY A 104 -9.02 -4.40 4.01
C GLY A 104 -8.48 -4.38 2.58
N THR A 105 -8.43 -5.55 1.93
CA THR A 105 -8.04 -5.65 0.52
C THR A 105 -9.10 -5.05 -0.40
N SER A 106 -10.39 -5.25 -0.12
CA SER A 106 -11.47 -4.61 -0.88
C SER A 106 -11.36 -3.09 -0.83
N LEU A 107 -11.07 -2.51 0.34
CA LEU A 107 -10.83 -1.07 0.49
C LEU A 107 -9.58 -0.62 -0.28
N ALA A 108 -8.45 -1.32 -0.10
CA ALA A 108 -7.22 -1.03 -0.84
C ALA A 108 -7.41 -1.10 -2.36
N TYR A 109 -8.21 -2.06 -2.85
CA TYR A 109 -8.56 -2.16 -4.27
C TYR A 109 -9.28 -0.90 -4.74
N GLN A 110 -10.31 -0.42 -4.04
CA GLN A 110 -11.04 0.79 -4.43
C GLN A 110 -10.14 2.05 -4.41
N LEU A 111 -9.29 2.19 -3.39
CA LEU A 111 -8.36 3.31 -3.31
C LEU A 111 -7.34 3.30 -4.46
N TYR A 112 -6.82 2.13 -4.83
CA TYR A 112 -5.96 2.02 -5.99
C TYR A 112 -6.68 2.29 -7.31
N SER A 113 -7.96 1.91 -7.45
CA SER A 113 -8.76 2.24 -8.63
C SER A 113 -8.94 3.76 -8.76
N MET A 114 -9.07 4.49 -7.65
CA MET A 114 -9.09 5.96 -7.66
C MET A 114 -7.76 6.54 -8.16
N VAL A 115 -6.62 5.98 -7.74
CA VAL A 115 -5.30 6.43 -8.24
C VAL A 115 -5.14 6.10 -9.71
N GLU A 116 -5.51 4.89 -10.14
CA GLU A 116 -5.39 4.43 -11.52
C GLU A 116 -6.24 5.25 -12.50
N ALA A 117 -7.38 5.78 -12.05
CA ALA A 117 -8.28 6.61 -12.85
C ALA A 117 -7.69 8.01 -13.17
N GLU A 118 -6.68 8.46 -12.43
CA GLU A 118 -5.98 9.71 -12.72
C GLU A 118 -5.01 9.53 -13.90
N GLU A 119 -4.77 10.60 -14.66
CA GLU A 119 -3.82 10.56 -15.79
C GLU A 119 -2.43 10.11 -15.33
N GLY A 120 -1.91 9.05 -15.94
CA GLY A 120 -0.62 8.44 -15.58
C GLY A 120 -0.60 7.72 -14.22
N GLY A 121 -1.71 7.68 -13.48
CA GLY A 121 -1.77 7.13 -12.13
C GLY A 121 -1.46 5.64 -12.04
N GLY A 122 -1.82 4.88 -13.08
CA GLY A 122 -1.49 3.45 -13.20
C GLY A 122 0.02 3.15 -13.28
N GLU A 123 0.84 4.10 -13.75
CA GLU A 123 2.30 3.97 -13.87
C GLU A 123 3.06 4.38 -12.61
N LEU A 124 2.38 5.00 -11.64
CA LEU A 124 2.98 5.37 -10.36
C LEU A 124 3.30 4.14 -9.52
N GLY A 125 4.24 4.28 -8.59
CA GLY A 125 4.51 3.27 -7.58
C GLY A 125 3.32 3.03 -6.67
N ASN A 126 3.17 1.81 -6.15
CA ASN A 126 2.05 1.42 -5.30
C ASN A 126 1.97 2.21 -3.99
N GLN A 127 3.03 2.89 -3.57
CA GLN A 127 3.00 3.86 -2.46
C GLN A 127 2.18 5.12 -2.75
N SER A 128 1.77 5.34 -4.01
CA SER A 128 0.90 6.45 -4.40
C SER A 128 -0.57 6.29 -3.96
N MET A 129 -0.93 5.21 -3.26
CA MET A 129 -2.27 5.03 -2.66
C MET A 129 -2.70 6.26 -1.84
N ILE A 130 -1.77 6.91 -1.15
CA ILE A 130 -2.05 8.12 -0.37
C ILE A 130 -2.73 9.22 -1.19
N LYS A 131 -2.48 9.31 -2.51
CA LYS A 131 -3.12 10.31 -3.38
C LYS A 131 -4.64 10.17 -3.41
N ALA A 132 -5.17 8.96 -3.27
CA ALA A 132 -6.61 8.75 -3.14
C ALA A 132 -7.14 9.33 -1.82
N LEU A 133 -6.40 9.14 -0.72
CA LEU A 133 -6.74 9.72 0.58
C LEU A 133 -6.62 11.25 0.57
N GLU A 134 -5.60 11.80 -0.07
CA GLU A 134 -5.41 13.24 -0.25
C GLU A 134 -6.62 13.88 -0.94
N LYS A 135 -7.08 13.24 -2.03
CA LYS A 135 -8.28 13.65 -2.77
C LYS A 135 -9.55 13.59 -1.91
N LEU A 136 -9.75 12.51 -1.15
CA LEU A 136 -10.90 12.37 -0.23
C LEU A 136 -10.86 13.39 0.91
N ALA A 137 -9.66 13.69 1.40
CA ALA A 137 -9.43 14.56 2.55
C ALA A 137 -9.39 16.05 2.18
N GLY A 138 -9.37 16.38 0.88
CA GLY A 138 -9.14 17.74 0.37
C GLY A 138 -7.82 18.33 0.85
N HIS A 139 -6.79 17.50 1.03
CA HIS A 139 -5.53 17.87 1.69
C HIS A 139 -4.37 17.07 1.10
N GLU A 140 -3.36 17.75 0.58
CA GLU A 140 -2.12 17.10 0.14
C GLU A 140 -1.10 17.12 1.27
N ILE A 141 -0.46 15.98 1.58
CA ILE A 141 0.54 15.96 2.66
C ILE A 141 1.74 16.86 2.31
N GLY A 142 2.29 17.57 3.29
CA GLY A 142 3.37 18.53 3.08
C GLY A 142 2.94 19.86 2.43
N SER A 143 1.66 20.01 2.02
CA SER A 143 1.11 21.32 1.74
C SER A 143 0.93 22.04 3.09
N GLY A 144 1.88 22.92 3.44
CA GLY A 144 1.82 23.70 4.68
C GLY A 144 0.44 24.34 4.83
N ARG A 145 -0.10 24.37 6.05
CA ARG A 145 -1.43 24.95 6.34
C ARG A 145 -1.47 26.39 5.81
N GLY A 146 -2.23 26.60 4.73
CA GLY A 146 -2.69 27.94 4.32
C GLY A 146 -3.68 28.49 5.33
#